data_AF-A0A9P0M129-F1
#
_entry.id   AF-A0A9P0M129-F1
#
_cell.length_a   1.000
_cell.length_b   1.000
_cell.length_c   1.000
_cell.angle_alpha   90.00
_cell.angle_beta   90.00
_cell.angle_gamma   90.00
#
_symmetry.space_group_name_H-M   'P 1'
#
loop_
_entity.id
_entity.type
_entity.pdbx_description
1 polymer ?
#
loop_
_entity_poly.entity_id
_entity_poly.type
_entity_poly.pdbx_seq_one_letter_code
_entity_poly.pdbx_strand_id
1 'polypeptide(L)'
;MEHIYLPEPTENIWKKCAEEFENRWGFPNCIGSVDGKHVTIKRPNNSGSNYWCYLHKYSIVLMAIVGPDYKFICVDIGGFGKNSEWGIFETSNMG
;
A
#
# COMPACT_ATOMS: atom_id res chain seq x y z
N MET A 1 -24.34 -4.98 -4.42
CA MET A 1 -23.42 -4.05 -5.10
C MET A 1 -22.20 -3.94 -4.21
N GLU A 2 -21.06 -4.46 -4.66
CA GLU A 2 -19.78 -4.17 -4.03
C GLU A 2 -19.47 -2.70 -4.33
N HIS A 3 -19.26 -1.89 -3.29
CA HIS A 3 -18.80 -0.53 -3.49
C HIS A 3 -17.33 -0.59 -3.91
N ILE A 4 -17.04 -0.28 -5.16
CA ILE A 4 -15.66 -0.12 -5.65
C ILE A 4 -15.15 1.21 -5.10
N TYR A 5 -14.34 1.15 -4.04
CA TYR A 5 -13.75 2.33 -3.39
C TYR A 5 -12.48 2.82 -4.11
N LEU A 6 -11.85 1.97 -4.92
CA LEU A 6 -10.73 2.31 -5.80
C LEU A 6 -10.92 1.60 -7.15
N PRO A 7 -10.92 2.33 -8.28
CA PRO A 7 -10.96 1.71 -9.60
C PRO A 7 -9.66 0.96 -9.89
N GLU A 8 -9.72 -0.04 -10.77
CA GLU A 8 -8.50 -0.72 -11.23
C GLU A 8 -7.55 0.28 -11.93
N PRO A 9 -6.25 0.26 -11.59
CA PRO A 9 -5.28 1.11 -12.25
C PRO A 9 -5.19 0.79 -13.75
N THR A 10 -5.27 1.82 -14.58
CA THR A 10 -5.12 1.71 -16.04
C THR A 10 -3.77 2.24 -16.50
N GLU A 11 -3.31 1.82 -17.67
CA GLU A 11 -2.08 2.34 -18.29
C GLU A 11 -2.07 3.88 -18.37
N ASN A 12 -3.24 4.49 -18.63
CA ASN A 12 -3.38 5.94 -18.70
C ASN A 12 -3.15 6.63 -17.35
N ILE A 13 -3.54 5.98 -16.24
CA ILE A 13 -3.25 6.49 -14.88
C ILE A 13 -1.74 6.52 -14.66
N TRP A 14 -1.03 5.45 -15.00
CA TRP A 14 0.42 5.37 -14.83
C TRP A 14 1.19 6.38 -15.69
N LYS A 15 0.80 6.55 -16.96
CA LYS A 15 1.38 7.57 -17.85
C LYS A 15 1.20 8.98 -17.29
N LYS A 16 -0.01 9.30 -16.81
CA LYS A 16 -0.29 10.60 -16.19
C LYS A 16 0.52 10.80 -14.91
N CYS A 17 0.71 9.74 -14.10
CA CYS A 17 1.54 9.83 -12.91
C CYS A 17 3.00 10.15 -13.27
N ALA A 18 3.57 9.49 -14.28
CA ALA A 18 4.93 9.78 -14.75
C ALA A 18 5.12 11.25 -15.13
N GLU A 19 4.21 11.79 -15.93
CA GLU A 19 4.23 13.21 -16.35
C GLU A 19 4.10 14.15 -15.14
N GLU A 20 3.16 13.91 -14.25
CA GLU A 20 2.91 14.78 -13.09
C GLU A 20 4.00 14.68 -12.02
N PHE A 21 4.64 13.51 -11.86
CA PHE A 21 5.81 13.38 -10.99
C PHE A 21 7.01 14.15 -11.52
N GLU A 22 7.25 14.11 -12.82
CA GLU A 22 8.29 14.90 -13.46
C GLU A 22 8.01 16.41 -13.31
N ASN A 23 6.79 16.83 -13.65
CA ASN A 23 6.40 18.25 -13.65
C ASN A 23 6.40 18.88 -12.25
N ARG A 24 5.95 18.16 -11.21
CA ARG A 24 5.80 18.72 -9.86
C ARG A 24 7.00 18.49 -8.97
N TRP A 25 7.59 17.31 -9.09
CA TRP A 25 8.57 16.80 -8.13
C TRP A 25 9.95 16.58 -8.77
N GLY A 26 10.06 16.69 -10.11
CA GLY A 26 11.32 16.49 -10.82
C GLY A 26 11.77 15.02 -10.89
N PHE A 27 10.85 14.06 -10.73
CA PHE A 27 11.15 12.63 -10.81
C PHE A 27 10.72 12.05 -12.17
N PRO A 28 11.63 11.96 -13.16
CA PRO A 28 11.29 11.44 -14.48
C PRO A 28 10.93 9.95 -14.41
N ASN A 29 9.91 9.54 -15.18
CA ASN A 29 9.40 8.17 -15.27
C ASN A 29 8.87 7.57 -13.94
N CYS A 30 8.65 8.37 -12.91
CA CYS A 30 8.08 7.88 -11.64
C CYS A 30 6.57 7.68 -11.78
N ILE A 31 6.10 6.44 -11.70
CA ILE A 31 4.67 6.12 -11.86
C ILE A 31 3.89 6.09 -10.53
N GLY A 32 4.59 6.14 -9.40
CA GLY A 32 4.00 6.03 -8.07
C GLY A 32 5.05 5.96 -6.97
N SER A 33 4.66 6.36 -5.77
CA SER A 33 5.41 6.12 -4.54
C SER A 33 4.80 4.95 -3.79
N VAL A 34 5.61 3.98 -3.36
CA VAL A 34 5.16 2.80 -2.62
C VAL A 34 5.58 2.91 -1.16
N ASP A 35 4.67 2.64 -0.25
CA ASP A 35 4.97 2.56 1.18
C ASP A 35 3.99 1.65 1.93
N GLY A 36 4.45 1.12 3.05
CA GLY A 36 3.66 0.32 3.98
C GLY A 36 3.23 1.13 5.21
N LYS A 37 2.11 0.73 5.81
CA LYS A 37 1.66 1.30 7.08
C LYS A 37 1.09 0.24 8.00
N HIS A 38 1.66 0.14 9.20
CA HIS A 38 1.06 -0.61 10.29
C HIS A 38 -0.19 0.11 10.84
N VAL A 39 -1.36 -0.51 10.63
CA VAL A 39 -2.65 -0.09 11.19
C VAL A 39 -2.92 -0.92 12.45
N THR A 40 -2.99 -0.24 13.59
CA THR A 40 -3.24 -0.90 14.89
C THR A 40 -4.63 -1.54 14.89
N ILE A 41 -4.70 -2.80 15.34
CA ILE A 41 -5.95 -3.53 15.49
C ILE A 41 -6.09 -4.11 16.90
N LYS A 42 -7.32 -4.43 17.29
CA LYS A 42 -7.54 -5.32 18.45
C LYS A 42 -7.02 -6.71 18.08
N ARG A 43 -6.29 -7.36 19.01
CA ARG A 43 -5.79 -8.73 18.83
C ARG A 43 -6.94 -9.66 18.40
N PRO A 44 -6.84 -10.32 17.24
CA PRO A 44 -7.82 -11.34 16.85
C PRO A 44 -7.71 -12.58 17.75
N ASN A 45 -8.83 -13.27 17.97
CA ASN A 45 -8.85 -14.49 18.78
C ASN A 45 -7.97 -15.57 18.13
N ASN A 46 -7.24 -16.34 18.96
CA ASN A 46 -6.38 -17.45 18.53
C ASN A 46 -5.31 -17.07 17.48
N SER A 47 -4.92 -15.81 17.38
CA SER A 47 -3.99 -15.34 16.34
C SER A 47 -2.49 -15.59 16.61
N GLY A 48 -2.14 -16.08 17.81
CA GLY A 48 -0.76 -16.07 18.29
C GLY A 48 -0.10 -14.69 18.13
N SER A 49 1.14 -14.68 17.62
CA SER A 49 1.92 -13.48 17.29
C SER A 49 1.79 -13.01 15.83
N ASN A 50 0.88 -13.57 15.02
CA ASN A 50 0.80 -13.23 13.59
C ASN A 50 0.62 -11.72 13.33
N TYR A 51 -0.18 -11.05 14.14
CA TYR A 51 -0.40 -9.61 14.01
C TYR A 51 0.53 -8.78 14.92
N TRP A 52 1.43 -9.40 15.68
CA TRP A 52 2.33 -8.69 16.58
C TRP A 52 3.50 -8.09 15.79
N CYS A 53 3.52 -6.77 15.64
CA CYS A 53 4.59 -6.07 14.92
C CYS A 53 5.73 -5.65 15.84
N TYR A 54 6.84 -5.23 15.24
CA TYR A 54 8.03 -4.72 15.93
C TYR A 54 7.76 -3.49 16.82
N LEU A 55 6.67 -2.76 16.58
CA LEU A 55 6.21 -1.64 17.42
C LEU A 55 5.48 -2.08 18.71
N HIS A 56 5.60 -3.34 19.12
CA HIS A 56 4.97 -3.91 20.30
C HIS A 56 3.44 -3.70 20.38
N LYS A 57 2.76 -3.86 19.24
CA LYS A 57 1.31 -3.77 19.11
C LYS A 57 0.77 -4.78 18.11
N TYR A 58 -0.53 -5.06 18.18
CA TYR A 58 -1.22 -5.85 17.16
C TYR A 58 -1.58 -4.94 15.97
N SER A 59 -1.19 -5.32 14.77
CA SER A 59 -1.44 -4.55 13.55
C SER A 59 -1.64 -5.44 12.33
N ILE A 60 -2.34 -4.88 11.35
CA ILE A 60 -2.25 -5.30 9.94
C ILE A 60 -1.42 -4.28 9.19
N VAL A 61 -0.86 -4.69 8.05
CA VAL A 61 -0.19 -3.77 7.14
C VAL A 61 -1.15 -3.39 6.02
N LEU A 62 -1.18 -2.09 5.73
CA LEU A 62 -1.72 -1.51 4.51
C LEU A 62 -0.53 -1.14 3.64
N MET A 63 -0.41 -1.78 2.48
CA MET A 63 0.54 -1.42 1.43
C MET A 63 -0.18 -0.52 0.43
N ALA A 64 0.46 0.55 -0.04
CA ALA A 64 -0.17 1.45 -0.99
C ALA A 64 0.81 2.00 -2.01
N ILE A 65 0.33 2.16 -3.25
CA ILE A 65 0.94 3.01 -4.26
C ILE A 65 0.15 4.31 -4.32
N VAL A 66 0.85 5.42 -4.16
CA VAL A 66 0.30 6.78 -4.12
C VAL A 66 0.83 7.58 -5.31
N GLY A 67 -0.08 8.29 -5.99
CA GLY A 67 0.25 9.17 -7.10
C GLY A 67 0.77 10.54 -6.65
N PRO A 68 1.12 11.41 -7.63
CA PRO A 68 1.74 12.71 -7.35
C PRO A 68 0.79 13.72 -6.68
N ASP A 69 -0.52 13.44 -6.68
CA ASP A 69 -1.58 14.21 -6.01
C ASP A 69 -1.88 13.75 -4.58
N TYR A 70 -1.03 12.92 -3.98
CA TYR A 70 -1.26 12.31 -2.66
C TYR A 70 -2.53 11.45 -2.57
N LYS A 71 -2.94 10.87 -3.70
CA LYS A 71 -4.11 9.98 -3.81
C LYS A 71 -3.66 8.54 -4.03
N PHE A 72 -4.35 7.61 -3.39
CA PHE A 72 -4.13 6.19 -3.61
C PHE A 72 -4.45 5.81 -5.07
N ILE A 73 -3.55 5.06 -5.68
CA ILE A 73 -3.74 4.41 -6.98
C ILE A 73 -4.12 2.95 -6.76
N CYS A 74 -3.39 2.28 -5.87
CA CYS A 74 -3.61 0.88 -5.51
C CYS A 74 -3.35 0.71 -4.01
N VAL A 75 -4.11 -0.18 -3.36
CA VAL A 75 -3.93 -0.56 -1.96
C VAL A 75 -4.08 -2.07 -1.81
N ASP A 76 -3.25 -2.65 -0.94
CA ASP A 76 -3.38 -4.04 -0.48
C ASP A 76 -3.41 -4.01 1.05
N ILE A 77 -4.44 -4.60 1.65
CA ILE A 77 -4.78 -4.44 3.06
C ILE A 77 -4.98 -5.80 3.69
N GLY A 78 -4.32 -6.03 4.82
CA GLY A 78 -4.57 -7.20 5.66
C GLY A 78 -3.34 -8.08 5.90
N GLY A 79 -2.19 -7.69 5.35
CA GLY A 79 -0.92 -8.36 5.62
C GLY A 79 -0.63 -8.46 7.12
N PHE A 80 -0.03 -9.56 7.55
CA PHE A 80 0.26 -9.82 8.95
C PHE A 80 1.27 -8.81 9.51
N GLY A 81 0.96 -8.19 10.65
CA GLY A 81 1.84 -7.21 11.29
C GLY A 81 3.22 -7.74 11.70
N LYS A 82 3.41 -9.06 11.81
CA LYS A 82 4.76 -9.64 12.05
C LYS A 82 5.68 -9.53 10.83
N ASN A 83 5.13 -9.39 9.63
CA ASN A 83 5.89 -9.40 8.38
C ASN A 83 6.48 -7.99 8.12
N SER A 84 7.61 -7.94 7.42
CA SER A 84 8.15 -6.68 6.90
C SER A 84 7.29 -6.17 5.74
N GLU A 85 7.30 -4.85 5.54
CA GLU A 85 6.61 -4.19 4.43
C GLU A 85 7.10 -4.72 3.07
N TRP A 86 8.41 -4.95 2.93
CA TRP A 86 9.00 -5.56 1.73
C TRP A 86 8.46 -6.96 1.44
N GLY A 87 8.40 -7.85 2.45
CA GLY A 87 7.89 -9.20 2.24
C GLY A 87 6.39 -9.24 1.96
N ILE A 88 5.64 -8.23 2.38
CA ILE A 88 4.24 -8.07 2.00
C ILE A 88 4.13 -7.57 0.57
N PHE A 89 4.96 -6.58 0.19
CA PHE A 89 5.02 -6.07 -1.17
C PHE A 89 5.28 -7.20 -2.17
N GLU A 90 6.32 -8.02 -1.98
CA GLU A 90 6.69 -9.19 -2.83
C GLU A 90 5.61 -10.27 -2.97
N THR A 91 4.60 -10.28 -2.09
CA THR A 91 3.51 -11.27 -2.12
C THR A 91 2.18 -10.66 -2.57
N SER A 92 2.17 -9.35 -2.84
CA SER A 92 1.01 -8.60 -3.28
C SER A 92 0.87 -8.63 -4.79
N ASN A 93 -0.29 -8.23 -5.30
CA ASN A 93 -0.45 -8.03 -6.75
C ASN A 93 0.32 -6.81 -7.28
N MET A 94 1.00 -6.04 -6.42
CA MET A 94 1.78 -4.86 -6.79
C MET A 94 3.24 -5.19 -7.14
N GLY A 95 3.74 -6.36 -6.73
CA GLY A 95 5.15 -6.75 -6.91
C GLY A 95 5.39 -8.20 -6.55
#